data_AF-A0AAU2XA42-F1
#
_entry.id   AF-A0AAU2XA42-F1
#
_cell.length_a   1.000
_cell.length_b   1.000
_cell.length_c   1.000
_cell.angle_alpha   90.00
_cell.angle_beta   90.00
_cell.angle_gamma   90.00
#
_symmetry.space_group_name_H-M   'P 1'
#
loop_
_entity.id
_entity.type
_entity.pdbx_description
1 polymer ?
#
loop_
_entity_poly.entity_id
_entity_poly.type
_entity_poly.pdbx_seq_one_letter_code
_entity_poly.pdbx_strand_id
1 'polypeptide(L)'
;MSRKARLLTRLLSLLAVIIPTSVILTPQPASAGTCYQMSNGYWVCNAIMNKYFGLGGWNWAYPVTNETGTSDGIGAYNHFNEWVSGRPSTASIYWTEATGTWKVNGAIRDKWGWMGWERSPLGYPTGDESDPAYTPITQRFQNGMIVFTPERGALEVHGAIAHVWIDLGYFWSVGLPQTDERGTPDGVGRYNHFDNGSIYWHPSWGAFPIPNPIRDRWASLGWEQGSLGYPQGFPYQDGDYLITQNFVGGYITCVNEPGGYCSYYVY
;
A
#
# COMPACT_ATOMS: atom_id res chain seq x y z
N MET A 1 -55.62 -71.20 -3.86
CA MET A 1 -56.94 -70.63 -3.50
C MET A 1 -56.77 -69.11 -3.45
N SER A 2 -56.93 -68.32 -4.52
CA SER A 2 -58.16 -67.83 -5.18
C SER A 2 -59.19 -67.16 -4.26
N ARG A 3 -59.35 -65.82 -4.37
CA ARG A 3 -60.56 -65.06 -4.80
C ARG A 3 -60.42 -63.57 -4.39
N LYS A 4 -60.41 -62.62 -5.34
CA LYS A 4 -61.53 -61.74 -5.82
C LYS A 4 -61.91 -60.66 -4.77
N ALA A 5 -62.11 -59.36 -5.02
CA ALA A 5 -62.63 -58.64 -6.21
C ALA A 5 -62.57 -57.08 -6.03
N ARG A 6 -62.40 -56.36 -7.17
CA ARG A 6 -63.12 -55.12 -7.65
C ARG A 6 -63.02 -53.81 -6.81
N LEU A 7 -62.99 -52.57 -7.34
CA LEU A 7 -63.23 -51.97 -8.66
C LEU A 7 -62.74 -50.49 -8.69
N LEU A 8 -62.25 -50.04 -9.87
CA LEU A 8 -62.42 -48.71 -10.52
C LEU A 8 -62.09 -47.38 -9.79
N THR A 9 -61.19 -46.55 -10.36
CA THR A 9 -61.50 -45.24 -10.99
C THR A 9 -60.30 -44.75 -11.84
N ARG A 10 -60.56 -44.28 -13.07
CA ARG A 10 -59.60 -43.66 -14.02
C ARG A 10 -59.21 -42.24 -13.58
N LEU A 11 -57.97 -41.82 -13.85
CA LEU A 11 -57.67 -40.47 -14.34
C LEU A 11 -56.26 -40.43 -14.97
N LEU A 12 -56.22 -40.12 -16.28
CA LEU A 12 -55.02 -39.61 -16.96
C LEU A 12 -54.82 -38.15 -16.53
N SER A 13 -53.62 -37.79 -16.10
CA SER A 13 -53.22 -36.38 -16.03
C SER A 13 -51.72 -36.21 -16.29
N LEU A 14 -51.48 -35.46 -17.37
CA LEU A 14 -50.30 -34.75 -17.85
C LEU A 14 -48.98 -34.79 -17.04
N LEU A 15 -47.90 -34.97 -17.81
CA LEU A 15 -46.55 -34.51 -17.50
C LEU A 15 -46.54 -33.06 -17.01
N ALA A 16 -45.84 -32.83 -15.90
CA ALA A 16 -45.12 -31.59 -15.65
C ALA A 16 -43.77 -31.96 -15.01
N VAL A 17 -42.71 -31.97 -15.81
CA VAL A 17 -41.33 -32.00 -15.32
C VAL A 17 -41.09 -30.63 -14.70
N ILE A 18 -41.18 -30.53 -13.37
CA ILE A 18 -40.77 -29.35 -12.63
C ILE A 18 -39.24 -29.41 -12.58
N ILE A 19 -38.58 -28.70 -13.49
CA ILE A 19 -37.18 -28.33 -13.32
C ILE A 19 -37.19 -27.29 -12.20
N PRO A 20 -36.56 -27.53 -11.03
CA PRO A 20 -36.41 -26.46 -10.07
C PRO A 20 -35.53 -25.39 -10.73
N THR A 21 -36.10 -24.21 -10.92
CA THR A 21 -35.34 -23.00 -11.19
C THR A 21 -34.33 -22.88 -10.06
N SER A 22 -33.05 -23.12 -10.37
CA SER A 22 -31.94 -22.81 -9.48
C SER A 22 -32.03 -21.32 -9.17
N VAL A 23 -32.55 -20.99 -8.00
CA VAL A 23 -32.36 -19.68 -7.41
C VAL A 23 -30.85 -19.57 -7.22
N ILE A 24 -30.19 -18.78 -8.05
CA ILE A 24 -28.82 -18.37 -7.80
C ILE A 24 -28.90 -17.48 -6.57
N LEU A 25 -28.75 -18.07 -5.38
CA LEU A 25 -28.43 -17.30 -4.18
C LEU A 25 -27.09 -16.64 -4.46
N THR A 26 -27.12 -15.34 -4.70
CA THR A 26 -25.92 -14.53 -4.58
C THR A 26 -25.36 -14.75 -3.17
N PRO A 27 -24.06 -15.02 -2.99
CA PRO A 27 -23.51 -15.27 -1.67
C PRO A 27 -23.77 -14.04 -0.79
N GLN A 28 -24.46 -14.24 0.34
CA GLN A 28 -24.64 -13.22 1.36
C GLN A 28 -23.25 -12.84 1.91
N PRO A 29 -22.94 -11.55 2.12
CA PRO A 29 -21.66 -11.15 2.69
C PRO A 29 -21.48 -11.73 4.09
N ALA A 30 -20.23 -12.05 4.43
CA ALA A 30 -19.85 -12.56 5.73
C ALA A 30 -20.06 -11.47 6.81
N SER A 31 -20.76 -11.85 7.88
CA SER A 31 -21.08 -11.08 9.11
C SER A 31 -22.41 -10.32 9.15
N ALA A 32 -23.10 -10.47 10.29
CA ALA A 32 -24.48 -10.04 10.58
C ALA A 32 -24.61 -8.52 10.81
N GLY A 33 -24.37 -7.73 9.78
CA GLY A 33 -24.40 -6.26 9.84
C GLY A 33 -25.33 -5.60 8.80
N THR A 34 -25.50 -4.28 8.90
CA THR A 34 -26.38 -3.51 7.99
C THR A 34 -25.75 -3.45 6.60
N CYS A 35 -26.43 -3.98 5.60
CA CYS A 35 -26.01 -3.95 4.20
C CYS A 35 -27.01 -3.16 3.36
N TYR A 36 -26.49 -2.44 2.37
CA TYR A 36 -27.29 -1.75 1.36
C TYR A 36 -26.96 -2.32 -0.02
N GLN A 37 -27.99 -2.79 -0.72
CA GLN A 37 -27.86 -3.19 -2.12
C GLN A 37 -28.03 -1.98 -3.01
N MET A 38 -27.00 -1.69 -3.79
CA MET A 38 -27.01 -0.62 -4.77
C MET A 38 -27.85 -1.01 -5.99
N SER A 39 -28.32 -0.02 -6.74
CA SER A 39 -29.12 -0.22 -7.96
C SER A 39 -28.39 -1.03 -9.05
N ASN A 40 -27.06 -1.04 -9.03
CA ASN A 40 -26.22 -1.87 -9.90
C ASN A 40 -25.97 -3.29 -9.37
N GLY A 41 -26.65 -3.68 -8.29
CA GLY A 41 -26.68 -5.04 -7.75
C GLY A 41 -25.64 -5.34 -6.68
N TYR A 42 -24.63 -4.48 -6.50
CA TYR A 42 -23.55 -4.70 -5.53
C TYR A 42 -23.95 -4.29 -4.11
N TRP A 43 -23.44 -5.05 -3.15
CA TRP A 43 -23.65 -4.80 -1.72
C TRP A 43 -22.50 -4.02 -1.11
N VAL A 44 -22.83 -3.02 -0.31
CA VAL A 44 -21.90 -2.27 0.56
C VAL A 44 -22.45 -2.35 1.98
N CYS A 45 -21.62 -2.74 2.96
CA CYS A 45 -22.09 -3.01 4.31
C CYS A 45 -21.31 -2.22 5.37
N ASN A 46 -21.90 -2.12 6.57
CA ASN A 46 -21.22 -1.76 7.81
C ASN A 46 -20.37 -0.49 7.73
N ALA A 47 -19.09 -0.58 8.14
CA ALA A 47 -18.18 0.53 8.24
C ALA A 47 -17.84 1.09 6.84
N ILE A 48 -17.71 0.23 5.84
CA ILE A 48 -17.48 0.62 4.44
C ILE A 48 -18.67 1.41 3.91
N MET A 49 -19.90 0.97 4.19
CA MET A 49 -21.13 1.67 3.83
C MET A 49 -21.20 3.06 4.47
N ASN A 50 -20.84 3.19 5.75
CA ASN A 50 -20.81 4.48 6.43
C ASN A 50 -19.80 5.44 5.78
N LYS A 51 -18.60 4.96 5.48
CA LYS A 51 -17.58 5.75 4.77
C LYS A 51 -18.05 6.14 3.37
N TYR A 52 -18.63 5.20 2.61
CA TYR A 52 -19.17 5.43 1.28
C TYR A 52 -20.20 6.56 1.25
N PHE A 53 -21.20 6.52 2.14
CA PHE A 53 -22.20 7.58 2.22
C PHE A 53 -21.63 8.90 2.75
N GLY A 54 -20.65 8.84 3.67
CA GLY A 54 -19.93 10.03 4.13
C GLY A 54 -19.13 10.73 3.02
N LEU A 55 -18.67 9.98 2.01
CA LEU A 55 -18.00 10.52 0.83
C LEU A 55 -18.98 11.06 -0.23
N GLY A 56 -20.29 10.93 -0.04
CA GLY A 56 -21.34 11.37 -0.97
C GLY A 56 -22.07 10.25 -1.69
N GLY A 57 -21.75 8.97 -1.38
CA GLY A 57 -22.45 7.81 -1.90
C GLY A 57 -22.48 7.77 -3.42
N TRP A 58 -23.68 7.69 -4.01
CA TRP A 58 -23.88 7.60 -5.46
C TRP A 58 -23.33 8.81 -6.24
N ASN A 59 -23.23 9.98 -5.59
CA ASN A 59 -22.65 11.16 -6.22
C ASN A 59 -21.12 11.10 -6.28
N TRP A 60 -20.50 10.22 -5.49
CA TRP A 60 -19.05 10.05 -5.44
C TRP A 60 -18.59 8.94 -6.39
N ALA A 61 -19.10 7.73 -6.20
CA ALA A 61 -18.63 6.57 -6.93
C ALA A 61 -19.66 5.44 -7.01
N TYR A 62 -19.44 4.53 -7.94
CA TYR A 62 -20.23 3.31 -8.12
C TYR A 62 -19.44 2.08 -7.67
N PRO A 63 -19.97 1.24 -6.76
CA PRO A 63 -19.29 0.00 -6.43
C PRO A 63 -19.26 -0.95 -7.63
N VAL A 64 -18.17 -1.69 -7.77
CA VAL A 64 -17.95 -2.69 -8.82
C VAL A 64 -17.71 -4.10 -8.26
N THR A 65 -17.71 -4.24 -6.94
CA THR A 65 -17.69 -5.52 -6.24
C THR A 65 -18.70 -5.50 -5.10
N ASN A 66 -19.14 -6.68 -4.67
CA ASN A 66 -19.73 -6.83 -3.34
C ASN A 66 -18.67 -6.57 -2.28
N GLU A 67 -19.12 -6.24 -1.06
CA GLU A 67 -18.25 -6.26 0.10
C GLU A 67 -17.69 -7.68 0.24
N THR A 68 -16.37 -7.77 0.17
CA THR A 68 -15.65 -9.05 0.15
C THR A 68 -14.61 -9.03 1.25
N GLY A 69 -14.42 -10.15 1.95
CA GLY A 69 -13.33 -10.30 2.89
C GLY A 69 -11.99 -10.20 2.18
N THR A 70 -11.00 -9.59 2.81
CA THR A 70 -9.63 -9.55 2.31
C THR A 70 -9.02 -10.94 2.28
N SER A 71 -8.00 -11.11 1.44
CA SER A 71 -7.40 -12.42 1.18
C SER A 71 -6.57 -12.98 2.34
N ASP A 72 -6.19 -12.14 3.29
CA ASP A 72 -5.57 -12.49 4.57
C ASP A 72 -6.59 -12.85 5.67
N GLY A 73 -7.89 -12.64 5.41
CA GLY A 73 -8.99 -12.93 6.34
C GLY A 73 -9.17 -11.92 7.48
N ILE A 74 -8.50 -10.76 7.44
CA ILE A 74 -8.50 -9.78 8.55
C ILE A 74 -9.56 -8.69 8.36
N GLY A 75 -9.75 -8.25 7.12
CA GLY A 75 -10.57 -7.09 6.79
C GLY A 75 -11.65 -7.39 5.76
N ALA A 76 -12.28 -6.30 5.30
CA ALA A 76 -13.21 -6.31 4.20
C ALA A 76 -12.92 -5.13 3.27
N TYR A 77 -13.37 -5.23 2.02
CA TYR A 77 -13.24 -4.14 1.06
C TYR A 77 -14.36 -4.13 0.02
N ASN A 78 -14.54 -2.95 -0.59
CA ASN A 78 -15.24 -2.77 -1.86
C ASN A 78 -14.32 -2.03 -2.85
N HIS A 79 -14.38 -2.40 -4.12
CA HIS A 79 -13.85 -1.59 -5.21
C HIS A 79 -14.94 -0.70 -5.81
N PHE A 80 -14.53 0.47 -6.29
CA PHE A 80 -15.42 1.48 -6.86
C PHE A 80 -14.82 2.07 -8.13
N ASN A 81 -15.69 2.45 -9.06
CA ASN A 81 -15.37 3.38 -10.14
C ASN A 81 -15.76 4.78 -9.67
N GLU A 82 -14.77 5.65 -9.53
CA GLU A 82 -14.91 7.04 -9.09
C GLU A 82 -14.87 7.98 -10.29
N TRP A 83 -15.50 9.14 -10.16
CA TRP A 83 -15.40 10.21 -11.15
C TRP A 83 -14.68 11.42 -10.53
N VAL A 84 -13.44 11.67 -10.95
CA VAL A 84 -12.61 12.76 -10.42
C VAL A 84 -12.44 13.82 -11.51
N SER A 85 -12.95 15.03 -11.27
CA SER A 85 -12.80 16.19 -12.18
C SER A 85 -13.17 15.89 -13.64
N GLY A 86 -14.25 15.14 -13.86
CA GLY A 86 -14.72 14.80 -15.21
C GLY A 86 -14.04 13.58 -15.85
N ARG A 87 -13.16 12.87 -15.13
CA ARG A 87 -12.43 11.70 -15.64
C ARG A 87 -12.71 10.45 -14.79
N PRO A 88 -12.79 9.27 -15.41
CA PRO A 88 -12.88 8.01 -14.67
C PRO A 88 -11.60 7.77 -13.85
N SER A 89 -11.79 7.28 -12.63
CA SER A 89 -10.74 6.85 -11.71
C SER A 89 -11.17 5.58 -11.00
N THR A 90 -10.25 4.92 -10.32
CA THR A 90 -10.53 3.75 -9.48
C THR A 90 -10.37 4.13 -8.01
N ALA A 91 -11.26 3.59 -7.18
CA ALA A 91 -11.19 3.76 -5.74
C ALA A 91 -11.45 2.43 -5.03
N SER A 92 -11.01 2.33 -3.80
CA SER A 92 -11.36 1.24 -2.89
C SER A 92 -11.53 1.77 -1.50
N ILE A 93 -12.46 1.16 -0.78
CA ILE A 93 -12.60 1.40 0.64
C ILE A 93 -12.28 0.07 1.32
N TYR A 94 -11.28 0.10 2.19
CA TYR A 94 -10.87 -1.03 3.02
C TYR A 94 -11.23 -0.76 4.47
N TRP A 95 -11.61 -1.81 5.18
CA TRP A 95 -11.87 -1.78 6.60
C TRP A 95 -11.13 -2.91 7.32
N THR A 96 -10.56 -2.58 8.48
CA THR A 96 -10.21 -3.55 9.52
C THR A 96 -10.60 -2.99 10.89
N GLU A 97 -10.73 -3.86 11.88
CA GLU A 97 -10.90 -3.42 13.28
C GLU A 97 -9.70 -2.59 13.78
N ALA A 98 -8.48 -2.96 13.37
CA ALA A 98 -7.25 -2.34 13.86
C ALA A 98 -6.97 -0.96 13.24
N THR A 99 -7.24 -0.78 11.95
CA THR A 99 -6.92 0.47 11.25
C THR A 99 -8.10 1.39 11.05
N GLY A 100 -9.34 0.88 10.99
CA GLY A 100 -10.53 1.65 10.65
C GLY A 100 -10.88 1.56 9.16
N THR A 101 -11.66 2.54 8.66
CA THR A 101 -12.20 2.54 7.28
C THR A 101 -11.60 3.65 6.44
N TRP A 102 -10.87 3.29 5.39
CA TRP A 102 -10.08 4.26 4.61
C TRP A 102 -10.28 4.09 3.11
N LYS A 103 -10.34 5.23 2.42
CA LYS A 103 -10.39 5.30 0.96
C LYS A 103 -8.95 5.32 0.41
N VAL A 104 -8.70 4.51 -0.62
CA VAL A 104 -7.47 4.50 -1.42
C VAL A 104 -7.91 4.69 -2.88
N ASN A 105 -7.34 5.63 -3.63
CA ASN A 105 -7.76 5.93 -5.00
C ASN A 105 -6.61 6.19 -5.99
N GLY A 106 -6.97 6.22 -7.28
CA GLY A 106 -6.09 6.58 -8.38
C GLY A 106 -4.74 5.84 -8.39
N ALA A 107 -3.67 6.58 -8.69
CA ALA A 107 -2.33 6.01 -8.85
C ALA A 107 -1.78 5.34 -7.57
N ILE A 108 -2.13 5.84 -6.39
CA ILE A 108 -1.73 5.24 -5.11
C ILE A 108 -2.38 3.88 -4.95
N ARG A 109 -3.70 3.79 -5.20
CA ARG A 109 -4.43 2.53 -5.18
C ARG A 109 -3.87 1.53 -6.19
N ASP A 110 -3.62 1.97 -7.41
CA ASP A 110 -3.14 1.09 -8.47
C ASP A 110 -1.74 0.55 -8.15
N LYS A 111 -0.86 1.38 -7.57
CA LYS A 111 0.45 0.96 -7.06
C LYS A 111 0.32 -0.09 -5.96
N TRP A 112 -0.49 0.20 -4.94
CA TRP A 112 -0.72 -0.73 -3.83
C TRP A 112 -1.32 -2.06 -4.32
N GLY A 113 -2.25 -2.00 -5.28
CA GLY A 113 -2.82 -3.19 -5.91
C GLY A 113 -1.80 -4.02 -6.69
N TRP A 114 -0.88 -3.38 -7.42
CA TRP A 114 0.23 -4.07 -8.08
C TRP A 114 1.18 -4.75 -7.09
N MET A 115 1.36 -4.18 -5.90
CA MET A 115 2.16 -4.76 -4.83
C MET A 115 1.46 -5.91 -4.08
N GLY A 116 0.20 -6.21 -4.40
CA GLY A 116 -0.57 -7.28 -3.76
C GLY A 116 -1.47 -6.81 -2.62
N TRP A 117 -1.93 -5.55 -2.66
CA TRP A 117 -2.93 -5.01 -1.73
C TRP A 117 -2.52 -5.16 -0.26
N GLU A 118 -3.42 -5.58 0.62
CA GLU A 118 -3.19 -5.78 2.05
C GLU A 118 -2.09 -6.80 2.36
N ARG A 119 -1.74 -7.66 1.40
CA ARG A 119 -0.66 -8.64 1.53
C ARG A 119 0.70 -8.09 1.13
N SER A 120 0.74 -6.87 0.58
CA SER A 120 2.00 -6.17 0.34
C SER A 120 2.68 -5.85 1.68
N PRO A 121 4.00 -5.55 1.66
CA PRO A 121 4.71 -5.13 2.87
C PRO A 121 4.08 -3.92 3.58
N LEU A 122 3.34 -3.08 2.86
CA LEU A 122 2.67 -1.89 3.40
C LEU A 122 1.52 -2.24 4.35
N GLY A 123 0.82 -3.36 4.14
CA GLY A 123 -0.39 -3.73 4.88
C GLY A 123 -1.60 -2.87 4.50
N TYR A 124 -2.47 -2.61 5.48
CA TYR A 124 -3.70 -1.84 5.31
C TYR A 124 -3.48 -0.32 5.34
N PRO A 125 -4.33 0.48 4.68
CA PRO A 125 -4.34 1.92 4.86
C PRO A 125 -4.68 2.28 6.32
N THR A 126 -4.11 3.38 6.80
CA THR A 126 -4.33 3.92 8.16
C THR A 126 -4.85 5.36 8.15
N GLY A 127 -5.17 5.88 6.98
CA GLY A 127 -5.65 7.23 6.74
C GLY A 127 -6.11 7.39 5.30
N ASP A 128 -6.93 8.39 5.03
CA ASP A 128 -7.23 8.80 3.65
C ASP A 128 -6.00 9.47 3.01
N GLU A 129 -6.00 9.57 1.68
CA GLU A 129 -5.05 10.39 0.95
C GLU A 129 -5.07 11.85 1.43
N SER A 130 -3.90 12.50 1.43
CA SER A 130 -3.81 13.95 1.66
C SER A 130 -4.58 14.74 0.60
N ASP A 131 -4.89 16.00 0.93
CA ASP A 131 -5.69 16.88 0.05
C ASP A 131 -5.11 16.93 -1.38
N PRO A 132 -5.88 16.47 -2.40
CA PRO A 132 -5.41 16.40 -3.77
C PRO A 132 -5.20 17.78 -4.42
N ALA A 133 -5.58 18.88 -3.76
CA ALA A 133 -5.25 20.25 -4.19
C ALA A 133 -3.74 20.56 -4.07
N TYR A 134 -2.99 19.75 -3.31
CA TYR A 134 -1.55 19.92 -3.09
C TYR A 134 -0.76 18.70 -3.57
N THR A 135 0.49 18.95 -3.98
CA THR A 135 1.46 17.90 -4.31
C THR A 135 2.62 17.96 -3.32
N PRO A 136 3.15 16.82 -2.83
CA PRO A 136 2.75 15.45 -3.17
C PRO A 136 1.39 15.03 -2.59
N ILE A 137 0.73 14.08 -3.26
CA ILE A 137 -0.38 13.33 -2.64
C ILE A 137 0.23 12.15 -1.90
N THR A 138 -0.16 11.95 -0.64
CA THR A 138 0.42 10.92 0.23
C THR A 138 -0.67 10.08 0.86
N GLN A 139 -0.39 8.79 1.06
CA GLN A 139 -1.25 7.92 1.87
C GLN A 139 -0.43 7.00 2.76
N ARG A 140 -0.80 6.98 4.04
CA ARG A 140 -0.18 6.13 5.06
C ARG A 140 -0.82 4.75 5.10
N PHE A 141 0.03 3.76 5.26
CA PHE A 141 -0.29 2.36 5.49
C PHE A 141 0.38 1.89 6.79
N GLN A 142 -0.01 0.71 7.28
CA GLN A 142 0.48 0.17 8.55
C GLN A 142 2.01 0.21 8.67
N ASN A 143 2.71 -0.17 7.60
CA ASN A 143 4.17 -0.30 7.61
C ASN A 143 4.85 0.61 6.59
N GLY A 144 4.21 1.71 6.18
CA GLY A 144 4.82 2.60 5.21
C GLY A 144 3.92 3.66 4.63
N MET A 145 4.34 4.23 3.52
CA MET A 145 3.65 5.31 2.84
C MET A 145 3.85 5.19 1.33
N ILE A 146 2.80 5.48 0.58
CA ILE A 146 2.89 5.71 -0.87
C ILE A 146 2.77 7.21 -1.11
N VAL A 147 3.65 7.72 -1.96
CA VAL A 147 3.71 9.13 -2.38
C VAL A 147 3.53 9.21 -3.88
N PHE A 148 2.58 10.03 -4.31
CA PHE A 148 2.35 10.34 -5.71
C PHE A 148 2.77 11.77 -6.03
N THR A 149 3.55 11.93 -7.10
CA THR A 149 3.70 13.21 -7.79
C THR A 149 3.43 13.03 -9.30
N PRO A 150 2.99 14.09 -10.01
CA PRO A 150 2.81 14.02 -11.46
C PRO A 150 4.08 13.61 -12.22
N GLU A 151 5.26 13.98 -11.71
CA GLU A 151 6.55 13.76 -12.37
C GLU A 151 7.09 12.34 -12.18
N ARG A 152 6.82 11.71 -11.03
CA ARG A 152 7.41 10.42 -10.65
C ARG A 152 6.40 9.28 -10.57
N GLY A 153 5.10 9.58 -10.62
CA GLY A 153 4.06 8.61 -10.31
C GLY A 153 4.04 8.24 -8.83
N ALA A 154 3.46 7.08 -8.52
CA ALA A 154 3.33 6.58 -7.16
C ALA A 154 4.54 5.72 -6.77
N LEU A 155 5.29 6.19 -5.77
CA LEU A 155 6.46 5.53 -5.20
C LEU A 155 6.19 5.16 -3.75
N GLU A 156 6.69 4.01 -3.33
CA GLU A 156 6.48 3.46 -1.99
C GLU A 156 7.75 3.48 -1.14
N VAL A 157 7.57 3.65 0.16
CA VAL A 157 8.58 3.44 1.19
C VAL A 157 7.94 2.60 2.29
N HIS A 158 8.57 1.49 2.69
CA HIS A 158 8.01 0.59 3.71
C HIS A 158 9.05 0.12 4.75
N GLY A 159 8.56 -0.62 5.74
CA GLY A 159 9.35 -1.29 6.76
C GLY A 159 10.29 -0.37 7.53
N ALA A 160 11.51 -0.87 7.78
CA ALA A 160 12.50 -0.15 8.57
C ALA A 160 12.96 1.16 7.90
N ILE A 161 12.97 1.22 6.57
CA ILE A 161 13.32 2.44 5.84
C ILE A 161 12.23 3.49 6.02
N ALA A 162 10.95 3.11 5.93
CA ALA A 162 9.85 4.02 6.19
C ALA A 162 9.87 4.58 7.61
N HIS A 163 10.17 3.74 8.61
CA HIS A 163 10.24 4.19 10.00
C HIS A 163 11.30 5.29 10.17
N VAL A 164 12.51 5.07 9.66
CA VAL A 164 13.58 6.09 9.70
C VAL A 164 13.17 7.33 8.93
N TRP A 165 12.57 7.19 7.75
CA TRP A 165 12.14 8.33 6.95
C TRP A 165 11.08 9.18 7.67
N ILE A 166 10.12 8.53 8.33
CA ILE A 166 9.08 9.16 9.15
C ILE A 166 9.71 9.91 10.33
N ASP A 167 10.60 9.26 11.08
CA ASP A 167 11.24 9.81 12.27
C ASP A 167 12.13 11.03 11.95
N LEU A 168 12.70 11.07 10.75
CA LEU A 168 13.47 12.21 10.25
C LEU A 168 12.61 13.42 9.86
N GLY A 169 11.28 13.30 9.84
CA GLY A 169 10.37 14.37 9.41
C GLY A 169 9.91 14.26 7.95
N TYR A 170 9.88 13.03 7.41
CA TYR A 170 9.38 12.75 6.06
C TYR A 170 10.17 13.48 4.96
N PHE A 171 9.44 14.06 4.00
CA PHE A 171 10.00 14.76 2.85
C PHE A 171 10.64 16.11 3.20
N TRP A 172 10.39 16.66 4.40
CA TRP A 172 11.03 17.89 4.85
C TRP A 172 12.51 17.72 5.21
N SER A 173 12.97 16.48 5.36
CA SER A 173 14.36 16.16 5.70
C SER A 173 15.10 15.59 4.48
N VAL A 174 14.94 14.29 4.20
CA VAL A 174 15.65 13.64 3.09
C VAL A 174 14.97 13.83 1.73
N GLY A 175 13.82 14.51 1.66
CA GLY A 175 13.10 14.77 0.41
C GLY A 175 12.09 13.70 0.01
N LEU A 176 11.52 13.83 -1.19
CA LEU A 176 10.57 12.85 -1.73
C LEU A 176 11.33 11.61 -2.23
N PRO A 177 10.71 10.42 -2.19
CA PRO A 177 11.29 9.24 -2.78
C PRO A 177 11.53 9.43 -4.28
N GLN A 178 12.62 8.85 -4.76
CA GLN A 178 13.00 8.74 -6.17
C GLN A 178 12.88 7.30 -6.68
N THR A 179 12.81 6.34 -5.77
CA THR A 179 12.61 4.91 -6.07
C THR A 179 11.60 4.33 -5.10
N ASP A 180 10.95 3.24 -5.52
CA ASP A 180 10.44 2.24 -4.59
C ASP A 180 11.59 1.62 -3.78
N GLU A 181 11.25 0.81 -2.76
CA GLU A 181 12.27 0.07 -2.04
C GLU A 181 12.86 -1.02 -2.94
N ARG A 182 14.19 -1.04 -3.08
CA ARG A 182 14.92 -1.99 -3.92
C ARG A 182 15.90 -2.82 -3.09
N GLY A 183 16.14 -4.05 -3.54
CA GLY A 183 17.26 -4.84 -3.06
C GLY A 183 18.58 -4.23 -3.54
N THR A 184 19.59 -4.27 -2.67
CA THR A 184 20.97 -3.94 -3.04
C THR A 184 21.56 -5.00 -3.98
N PRO A 185 22.49 -4.63 -4.88
CA PRO A 185 23.17 -5.56 -5.78
C PRO A 185 23.84 -6.79 -5.14
N ASP A 186 24.28 -6.71 -3.88
CA ASP A 186 24.86 -7.85 -3.16
C ASP A 186 23.80 -8.87 -2.66
N GLY A 187 22.52 -8.52 -2.75
CA GLY A 187 21.38 -9.34 -2.34
C GLY A 187 21.09 -9.36 -0.84
N VAL A 188 21.73 -8.51 -0.03
CA VAL A 188 21.63 -8.54 1.43
C VAL A 188 20.76 -7.40 1.97
N GLY A 189 21.08 -6.16 1.59
CA GLY A 189 20.42 -4.96 2.07
C GLY A 189 19.28 -4.49 1.16
N ARG A 190 18.59 -3.45 1.61
CA ARG A 190 17.51 -2.78 0.88
C ARG A 190 17.69 -1.27 0.95
N TYR A 191 17.15 -0.52 -0.01
CA TYR A 191 17.28 0.93 -0.02
C TYR A 191 16.15 1.64 -0.73
N ASN A 192 15.94 2.90 -0.36
CA ASN A 192 15.25 3.91 -1.16
C ASN A 192 16.20 5.09 -1.42
N HIS A 193 16.18 5.62 -2.64
CA HIS A 193 16.76 6.94 -2.92
C HIS A 193 15.73 8.04 -2.70
N PHE A 194 16.18 9.18 -2.21
CA PHE A 194 15.38 10.38 -1.98
C PHE A 194 16.08 11.60 -2.58
N ASP A 195 15.38 12.74 -2.66
CA ASP A 195 15.95 13.96 -3.26
C ASP A 195 17.25 14.43 -2.59
N ASN A 196 17.31 14.36 -1.26
CA ASN A 196 18.42 14.88 -0.46
C ASN A 196 19.29 13.78 0.16
N GLY A 197 19.11 12.51 -0.25
CA GLY A 197 19.93 11.43 0.27
C GLY A 197 19.45 10.04 -0.15
N SER A 198 19.80 9.05 0.66
CA SER A 198 19.28 7.69 0.55
C SER A 198 19.14 7.10 1.93
N ILE A 199 18.27 6.12 2.10
CA ILE A 199 18.22 5.34 3.33
C ILE A 199 18.50 3.89 2.93
N TYR A 200 19.52 3.31 3.55
CA TYR A 200 19.93 1.92 3.33
C TYR A 200 19.66 1.12 4.60
N TRP A 201 19.13 -0.08 4.43
CA TRP A 201 18.89 -1.05 5.48
C TRP A 201 19.76 -2.29 5.29
N HIS A 202 20.27 -2.82 6.39
CA HIS A 202 20.97 -4.09 6.46
C HIS A 202 20.47 -4.92 7.65
N PRO A 203 20.31 -6.25 7.53
CA PRO A 203 19.75 -7.10 8.60
C PRO A 203 20.52 -7.04 9.93
N SER A 204 21.84 -6.85 9.88
CA SER A 204 22.66 -6.80 11.11
C SER A 204 22.70 -5.42 11.78
N TRP A 205 22.40 -4.33 11.05
CA TRP A 205 22.69 -2.97 11.52
C TRP A 205 21.47 -2.06 11.56
N GLY A 206 20.40 -2.38 10.83
CA GLY A 206 19.21 -1.53 10.72
C GLY A 206 19.27 -0.58 9.52
N ALA A 207 18.41 0.43 9.53
CA ALA A 207 18.27 1.42 8.47
C ALA A 207 18.94 2.74 8.87
N PHE A 208 19.71 3.34 7.95
CA PHE A 208 20.39 4.61 8.18
C PHE A 208 20.32 5.55 6.98
N PRO A 209 20.08 6.85 7.20
CA PRO A 209 20.13 7.84 6.14
C PRO A 209 21.57 8.15 5.75
N ILE A 210 21.79 8.45 4.48
CA ILE A 210 23.07 8.86 3.90
C ILE A 210 22.82 10.14 3.09
N PRO A 211 23.27 11.31 3.56
CA PRO A 211 23.08 12.59 2.88
C PRO A 211 23.81 12.65 1.53
N ASN A 212 23.31 13.44 0.56
CA ASN A 212 23.83 13.45 -0.82
C ASN A 212 25.35 13.60 -0.96
N PRO A 213 26.05 14.57 -0.31
CA PRO A 213 27.51 14.69 -0.50
C PRO A 213 28.26 13.40 -0.16
N ILE A 214 27.84 12.75 0.94
CA ILE A 214 28.41 11.48 1.39
C ILE A 214 27.99 10.33 0.47
N ARG A 215 26.70 10.26 0.12
CA ARG A 215 26.14 9.23 -0.76
C ARG A 215 26.87 9.22 -2.10
N ASP A 216 27.08 10.39 -2.70
CA ASP A 216 27.73 10.53 -4.01
C ASP A 216 29.20 10.12 -3.94
N ARG A 217 29.87 10.46 -2.83
CA ARG A 217 31.23 9.98 -2.59
C ARG A 217 31.26 8.46 -2.42
N TRP A 218 30.40 7.90 -1.58
CA TRP A 218 30.29 6.46 -1.34
C TRP A 218 29.97 5.68 -2.62
N ALA A 219 29.08 6.23 -3.45
CA ALA A 219 28.77 5.71 -4.79
C ALA A 219 30.02 5.58 -5.67
N SER A 220 30.86 6.63 -5.70
CA SER A 220 32.13 6.61 -6.45
C SER A 220 33.15 5.59 -5.92
N LEU A 221 32.95 5.09 -4.69
CA LEU A 221 33.79 4.10 -4.04
C LEU A 221 33.20 2.68 -4.12
N GLY A 222 32.12 2.48 -4.87
CA GLY A 222 31.52 1.16 -5.10
C GLY A 222 30.35 0.80 -4.18
N TRP A 223 29.72 1.80 -3.53
CA TRP A 223 28.54 1.58 -2.67
C TRP A 223 28.80 0.52 -1.58
N GLU A 224 27.81 -0.31 -1.27
CA GLU A 224 27.89 -1.35 -0.25
C GLU A 224 28.84 -2.50 -0.60
N GLN A 225 29.21 -2.63 -1.88
CA GLN A 225 30.21 -3.60 -2.35
C GLN A 225 31.65 -3.07 -2.24
N GLY A 226 31.82 -1.76 -2.02
CA GLY A 226 33.11 -1.13 -1.81
C GLY A 226 33.69 -1.42 -0.43
N SER A 227 34.97 -1.06 -0.22
CA SER A 227 35.69 -1.35 1.03
C SER A 227 35.07 -0.74 2.30
N LEU A 228 34.21 0.27 2.16
CA LEU A 228 33.47 0.86 3.28
C LEU A 228 32.26 0.01 3.71
N GLY A 229 31.65 -0.77 2.81
CA GLY A 229 30.44 -1.54 3.11
C GLY A 229 29.21 -0.69 3.38
N TYR A 230 28.28 -1.22 4.19
CA TYR A 230 27.02 -0.56 4.58
C TYR A 230 27.22 0.58 5.58
N PRO A 231 26.32 1.58 5.61
CA PRO A 231 26.30 2.58 6.69
C PRO A 231 26.06 1.92 8.04
N GLN A 232 26.69 2.46 9.08
CA GLN A 232 26.56 2.01 10.46
C GLN A 232 26.34 3.22 11.38
N GLY A 233 25.07 3.59 11.57
CA GLY A 233 24.68 4.74 12.39
C GLY A 233 24.17 5.92 11.57
N PHE A 234 23.62 6.92 12.26
CA PHE A 234 23.17 8.17 11.63
C PHE A 234 24.37 9.06 11.30
N PRO A 235 24.26 9.92 10.27
CA PRO A 235 25.25 10.95 10.00
C PRO A 235 25.22 11.97 11.15
N TYR A 236 26.37 12.56 11.46
CA TYR A 236 26.49 13.57 12.50
C TYR A 236 27.30 14.78 11.99
N GLN A 237 27.02 15.96 12.56
CA GLN A 237 27.83 17.15 12.30
C GLN A 237 29.18 17.00 12.99
N ASP A 238 30.24 17.27 12.23
CA ASP A 238 31.63 17.18 12.67
C ASP A 238 32.27 18.57 12.56
N GLY A 239 32.11 19.35 13.62
CA GLY A 239 32.40 20.79 13.59
C GLY A 239 31.37 21.58 12.78
N ASP A 240 31.75 22.79 12.38
CA ASP A 240 30.79 23.78 11.87
C ASP A 240 30.31 23.50 10.43
N TYR A 241 31.10 22.80 9.63
CA TYR A 241 30.88 22.67 8.18
C TYR A 241 30.90 21.23 7.68
N LEU A 242 31.29 20.26 8.49
CA LEU A 242 31.43 18.89 8.02
C LEU A 242 30.27 18.03 8.51
N ILE A 243 29.94 17.05 7.69
CA ILE A 243 29.04 15.97 8.01
C ILE A 243 29.79 14.66 7.81
N THR A 244 29.75 13.81 8.84
CA THR A 244 30.43 12.52 8.86
C THR A 244 29.42 11.39 8.94
N GLN A 245 29.67 10.34 8.16
CA GLN A 245 28.90 9.10 8.17
C GLN A 245 29.84 7.93 8.40
N ASN A 246 29.51 7.11 9.40
CA ASN A 246 30.19 5.85 9.64
C ASN A 246 29.61 4.75 8.76
N PHE A 247 30.50 3.87 8.32
CA PHE A 247 30.24 2.65 7.58
C PHE A 247 30.96 1.49 8.27
N VAL A 248 30.57 0.25 7.97
CA VAL A 248 31.16 -0.94 8.60
C VAL A 248 32.69 -0.99 8.46
N GLY A 249 33.21 -0.59 7.29
CA GLY A 249 34.63 -0.61 6.96
C GLY A 249 35.35 0.73 7.12
N GLY A 250 34.71 1.77 7.66
CA GLY A 250 35.36 3.09 7.78
C GLY A 250 34.38 4.25 7.94
N TYR A 251 34.77 5.43 7.48
CA TYR A 251 33.90 6.62 7.49
C TYR A 251 34.17 7.54 6.31
N ILE A 252 33.17 8.36 5.97
CA ILE A 252 33.28 9.46 5.01
C ILE A 252 32.91 10.75 5.72
N THR A 253 33.72 11.79 5.51
CA THR A 253 33.47 13.15 6.00
C THR A 253 33.45 14.11 4.81
N CYS A 254 32.36 14.86 4.66
CA CYS A 254 32.17 15.82 3.59
C CYS A 254 31.85 17.21 4.13
N VAL A 255 32.17 18.25 3.37
CA VAL A 255 31.58 19.58 3.60
C VAL A 255 30.06 19.47 3.34
N ASN A 256 29.27 20.00 4.27
CA ASN A 256 27.82 19.93 4.28
C ASN A 256 27.18 20.96 3.33
N GLU A 257 27.63 20.95 2.08
CA GLU A 257 27.12 21.79 0.99
C GLU A 257 27.23 21.06 -0.36
N PRO A 258 26.40 21.39 -1.36
CA PRO A 258 26.46 20.76 -2.67
C PRO A 258 27.84 20.93 -3.33
N GLY A 259 28.45 19.84 -3.77
CA GLY A 259 29.79 19.85 -4.36
C GLY A 259 30.94 19.98 -3.35
N GLY A 260 30.63 19.92 -2.05
CA GLY A 260 31.60 19.93 -0.97
C GLY A 260 32.66 18.84 -1.10
N TYR A 261 33.89 19.15 -0.69
CA TYR A 261 34.97 18.17 -0.68
C TYR A 261 34.69 17.06 0.34
N CYS A 262 35.01 15.82 -0.04
CA CYS A 262 34.89 14.67 0.83
C CYS A 262 36.24 13.98 1.02
N SER A 263 36.55 13.63 2.26
CA SER A 263 37.60 12.69 2.63
C SER A 263 36.98 11.40 3.17
N TYR A 264 37.75 10.31 3.16
CA TYR A 264 37.31 9.03 3.68
C TYR A 264 38.49 8.26 4.27
N TYR A 265 38.19 7.35 5.18
CA TYR A 265 39.14 6.44 5.79
C TYR A 265 38.56 5.02 5.80
N VAL A 266 39.41 4.02 5.59
CA VAL A 266 39.06 2.59 5.62
C VAL A 266 39.92 1.93 6.70
N TYR A 267 39.30 1.08 7.52
CA TYR A 267 39.97 0.33 8.59
C TYR A 267 40.93 -0.75 8.08
#